data_AF-X1ATT5-F1
#
_entry.id   AF-X1ATT5-F1
#
_cell.length_a   1.000
_cell.length_b   1.000
_cell.length_c   1.000
_cell.angle_alpha   90.00
_cell.angle_beta   90.00
_cell.angle_gamma   90.00
#
_symmetry.space_group_name_H-M   'P 1'
#
loop_
_entity.id
_entity.type
_entity.pdbx_description
1 polymer ?
#
loop_
_entity_poly.entity_id
_entity_poly.type
_entity_poly.pdbx_seq_one_letter_code
_entity_poly.pdbx_strand_id
1 'polypeptide(L)'
;MEYLKFFGIGILGGAVAGLLGIGGGVLIIPILLYITSVEVKAATAISAVQTFFASSFGTLFNHLQKTINFRYALIFGLSSTVTYFFGSYFTQYITDTTIKVIYLCTAVLAIVLFFIKRNNSDSSKESKIVANLVPDNKAYLKIVPISLVAGFAFGILGVGGGFFYVPLLVILFDFPLKIAIGTSLMIIFCNAIFGIAG
;
A
#
# COMPACT_ATOMS: atom_id res chain seq x y z
N MET A 1 14.65 4.16 26.70
CA MET A 1 14.46 2.82 26.08
C MET A 1 13.33 2.79 25.06
N GLU A 2 12.20 3.50 25.27
CA GLU A 2 11.05 3.45 24.36
C GLU A 2 11.31 4.05 22.97
N TYR A 3 12.03 5.17 22.88
CA TYR A 3 12.41 5.77 21.58
C TYR A 3 13.22 4.83 20.69
N LEU A 4 14.06 3.96 21.28
CA LEU A 4 14.83 2.97 20.54
C LEU A 4 13.93 1.89 19.92
N LYS A 5 12.83 1.53 20.61
CA LYS A 5 11.82 0.60 20.08
C LYS A 5 11.09 1.20 18.88
N PHE A 6 10.62 2.45 18.98
CA PHE A 6 9.98 3.15 17.87
C PHE A 6 10.90 3.29 16.66
N PHE A 7 12.16 3.64 16.89
CA PHE A 7 13.16 3.77 15.83
C PHE A 7 13.41 2.43 15.11
N GLY A 8 13.57 1.33 15.85
CA GLY A 8 13.75 0.00 15.28
C GLY A 8 12.53 -0.48 14.47
N ILE A 9 11.33 -0.26 14.99
CA ILE A 9 10.07 -0.59 14.29
C ILE A 9 9.95 0.23 13.00
N GLY A 10 10.30 1.52 13.04
CA GLY A 10 10.27 2.40 11.87
C GLY A 10 11.23 1.96 10.76
N ILE A 11 12.48 1.59 11.11
CA ILE A 11 13.46 1.07 10.14
C ILE A 11 13.00 -0.24 9.53
N LEU A 12 12.65 -1.22 10.37
CA LEU A 12 12.22 -2.55 9.90
C LEU A 12 10.97 -2.44 9.04
N GLY A 13 9.98 -1.71 9.55
CA GLY A 13 8.72 -1.52 8.85
C GLY A 13 8.89 -0.73 7.55
N GLY A 14 9.76 0.28 7.52
CA GLY A 14 10.06 1.06 6.31
C GLY A 14 10.78 0.22 5.26
N ALA A 15 11.78 -0.56 5.67
CA ALA A 15 12.50 -1.46 4.77
C ALA A 15 11.57 -2.52 4.15
N VAL A 16 10.76 -3.19 4.98
CA VAL A 16 9.80 -4.20 4.50
C VAL A 16 8.72 -3.56 3.62
N ALA A 17 8.19 -2.40 4.01
CA ALA A 17 7.21 -1.67 3.22
C ALA A 17 7.74 -1.28 1.83
N GLY A 18 8.98 -0.79 1.76
CA GLY A 18 9.63 -0.40 0.51
C GLY A 18 9.99 -1.59 -0.37
N LEU A 19 10.46 -2.69 0.21
CA LEU A 19 10.81 -3.91 -0.53
C LEU A 19 9.59 -4.64 -1.09
N LEU A 20 8.52 -4.75 -0.30
CA LEU A 20 7.33 -5.50 -0.67
C LEU A 20 6.26 -4.64 -1.35
N GLY A 21 6.41 -3.32 -1.35
CA GLY A 21 5.42 -2.40 -1.92
C GLY A 21 4.10 -2.37 -1.16
N ILE A 22 4.14 -2.70 0.14
CA ILE A 22 2.96 -2.97 0.98
C ILE A 22 2.45 -1.71 1.69
N GLY A 23 3.25 -0.65 1.81
CA GLY A 23 2.86 0.55 2.59
C GLY A 23 2.73 0.20 4.08
N GLY A 24 3.73 0.59 4.87
CA GLY A 24 4.09 -0.08 6.14
C GLY A 24 3.00 -0.27 7.20
N GLY A 25 1.86 0.42 7.14
CA GLY A 25 0.83 0.35 8.17
C GLY A 25 0.23 -1.04 8.42
N VAL A 26 0.14 -1.94 7.43
CA VAL A 26 -0.39 -3.31 7.67
C VAL A 26 0.49 -4.10 8.63
N LEU A 27 1.81 -3.91 8.58
CA LEU A 27 2.73 -4.56 9.50
C LEU A 27 2.93 -3.75 10.77
N ILE A 28 2.97 -2.43 10.66
CA ILE A 28 3.48 -1.57 11.72
C ILE A 28 2.42 -1.28 12.76
N ILE A 29 1.16 -1.16 12.36
CA ILE A 29 0.08 -0.94 13.32
C ILE A 29 -0.03 -2.13 14.30
N PRO A 30 -0.12 -3.40 13.86
CA PRO A 30 -0.14 -4.53 14.80
C PRO A 30 1.10 -4.56 15.71
N ILE A 31 2.28 -4.28 15.16
CA ILE A 31 3.53 -4.24 15.92
C ILE A 31 3.49 -3.14 17.00
N LEU A 32 3.04 -1.93 16.66
CA LEU A 32 2.92 -0.81 17.60
C LEU A 32 1.88 -1.07 18.68
N LEU A 33 0.72 -1.63 18.31
CA LEU A 33 -0.34 -1.97 19.26
C LEU A 33 0.13 -3.01 20.27
N TYR A 34 0.88 -4.02 19.83
CA TYR A 34 1.30 -5.13 20.69
C TYR A 34 2.56 -4.82 21.51
N ILE A 35 3.55 -4.12 20.93
CA ILE A 35 4.84 -3.88 21.59
C ILE A 35 4.82 -2.62 22.45
N THR A 36 4.11 -1.58 22.02
CA THR A 36 4.15 -0.27 22.66
C THR A 36 2.85 0.10 23.39
N SER A 37 1.80 -0.73 23.33
CA SER A 37 0.50 -0.50 23.99
C SER A 37 -0.10 0.89 23.72
N VAL A 38 0.22 1.45 22.55
CA VAL A 38 -0.23 2.78 22.13
C VAL A 38 -1.68 2.69 21.67
N GLU A 39 -2.46 3.75 21.86
CA GLU A 39 -3.84 3.84 21.37
C GLU A 39 -3.90 3.66 19.85
N VAL A 40 -4.99 3.07 19.34
CA VAL A 40 -5.19 2.79 17.91
C VAL A 40 -5.02 4.05 17.07
N LYS A 41 -5.57 5.18 17.51
CA LYS A 41 -5.43 6.48 16.83
C LYS A 41 -3.98 6.97 16.70
N ALA A 42 -3.18 6.76 17.73
CA ALA A 42 -1.77 7.18 17.69
C ALA A 42 -0.95 6.21 16.82
N ALA A 43 -1.24 4.91 16.87
CA ALA A 43 -0.58 3.92 16.01
C ALA A 43 -0.88 4.15 14.51
N THR A 44 -2.13 4.49 14.16
CA THR A 44 -2.50 4.83 12.77
C THR A 44 -1.76 6.08 12.29
N ALA A 45 -1.74 7.15 13.08
CA ALA A 45 -1.03 8.39 12.75
C ALA A 45 0.48 8.17 12.54
N ILE A 46 1.14 7.44 13.44
CA ILE A 46 2.57 7.09 13.31
C ILE A 46 2.80 6.31 12.00
N SER A 47 1.94 5.33 11.73
CA SER A 47 2.06 4.50 10.53
C SER A 47 1.81 5.26 9.22
N ALA A 48 0.93 6.27 9.24
CA ALA A 48 0.61 7.10 8.08
C ALA A 48 1.82 7.96 7.67
N VAL A 49 2.42 8.66 8.64
CA VAL A 49 3.65 9.45 8.43
C VAL A 49 4.77 8.55 7.92
N GLN A 50 4.95 7.38 8.53
CA GLN A 50 5.99 6.47 8.11
C GLN A 50 5.73 5.87 6.72
N THR A 51 4.48 5.56 6.39
CA THR A 51 4.08 5.06 5.07
C THR A 51 4.33 6.12 4.00
N PHE A 52 4.10 7.40 4.29
CA PHE A 52 4.43 8.50 3.39
C PHE A 52 5.93 8.53 3.06
N PHE A 53 6.81 8.52 4.07
CA PHE A 53 8.25 8.50 3.82
C PHE A 53 8.70 7.20 3.13
N ALA A 54 8.26 6.04 3.60
CA ALA A 54 8.64 4.75 3.02
C ALA A 54 8.20 4.62 1.55
N SER A 55 6.98 5.07 1.22
CA SER A 55 6.47 5.05 -0.16
C SER A 55 7.11 6.10 -1.04
N SER A 56 7.48 7.27 -0.51
CA SER A 56 8.24 8.30 -1.24
C SER A 56 9.61 7.77 -1.65
N PHE A 57 10.40 7.27 -0.68
CA PHE A 57 11.70 6.66 -0.96
C PHE A 57 11.59 5.41 -1.84
N GLY A 58 10.61 4.55 -1.59
CA GLY A 58 10.34 3.37 -2.39
C GLY A 58 9.97 3.70 -3.84
N THR A 59 9.12 4.71 -4.05
CA THR A 59 8.75 5.21 -5.39
C THR A 59 9.98 5.78 -6.09
N LEU A 60 10.80 6.57 -5.39
CA LEU A 60 12.03 7.12 -5.97
C LEU A 60 12.99 6.00 -6.42
N PHE A 61 13.23 5.02 -5.55
CA PHE A 61 14.09 3.88 -5.88
C PHE A 61 13.55 3.07 -7.06
N ASN A 62 12.26 2.78 -7.09
CA ASN A 62 11.64 2.02 -8.17
C ASN A 62 11.56 2.80 -9.49
N HIS A 63 11.46 4.13 -9.41
CA HIS A 63 11.57 5.02 -10.57
C HIS A 63 12.96 4.93 -11.20
N LEU A 64 14.02 4.97 -10.38
CA LEU A 64 15.40 4.79 -10.85
C LEU A 64 15.60 3.41 -11.52
N GLN A 65 14.92 2.39 -11.01
CA GLN A 65 14.93 1.03 -11.58
C GLN A 65 14.03 0.87 -12.83
N LYS A 66 13.28 1.91 -13.23
CA LYS A 66 12.28 1.88 -14.33
C LYS A 66 11.23 0.77 -14.17
N THR A 67 10.78 0.56 -12.94
CA THR A 67 9.81 -0.48 -12.56
C THR A 67 8.42 0.08 -12.26
N ILE A 68 8.15 1.32 -12.64
CA ILE A 68 6.87 1.99 -12.37
C ILE A 68 6.12 2.14 -13.68
N ASN A 69 4.91 1.61 -13.73
CA ASN A 69 3.96 1.99 -14.78
C ASN A 69 3.21 3.25 -14.33
N PHE A 70 3.70 4.41 -14.79
CA PHE A 70 3.15 5.71 -14.40
C PHE A 70 1.68 5.91 -14.77
N ARG A 71 1.23 5.36 -15.91
CA ARG A 71 -0.16 5.54 -16.36
C ARG A 71 -1.10 4.83 -15.41
N TYR A 72 -0.83 3.55 -15.13
CA TYR A 72 -1.60 2.78 -14.17
C TYR A 72 -1.53 3.39 -12.77
N ALA A 73 -0.34 3.79 -12.32
CA ALA A 73 -0.18 4.42 -11.01
C ALA A 73 -1.00 5.71 -10.87
N LEU A 74 -1.01 6.57 -11.89
CA LEU A 74 -1.75 7.83 -11.85
C LEU A 74 -3.26 7.61 -11.92
N ILE A 75 -3.75 6.78 -12.85
CA ILE A 75 -5.18 6.53 -12.99
C ILE A 75 -5.72 5.86 -11.73
N PHE A 76 -5.04 4.80 -11.28
CA PHE A 76 -5.41 4.06 -10.09
C PHE A 76 -5.27 4.94 -8.85
N GLY A 77 -4.14 5.64 -8.70
CA GLY A 77 -3.85 6.50 -7.57
C GLY A 77 -4.82 7.66 -7.43
N LEU A 78 -5.11 8.39 -8.51
CA LEU A 78 -6.04 9.52 -8.46
C LEU A 78 -7.46 9.07 -8.11
N SER A 79 -7.94 7.98 -8.73
CA SER A 79 -9.27 7.45 -8.42
C SER A 79 -9.34 6.90 -7.00
N SER A 80 -8.33 6.15 -6.54
CA SER A 80 -8.31 5.65 -5.17
C SER A 80 -8.20 6.77 -4.13
N THR A 81 -7.43 7.82 -4.43
CA THR A 81 -7.18 8.94 -3.51
C THR A 81 -8.48 9.65 -3.14
N VAL A 82 -9.35 9.90 -4.10
CA VAL A 82 -10.65 10.56 -3.86
C VAL A 82 -11.46 9.77 -2.83
N THR A 83 -11.65 8.48 -3.08
CA THR A 83 -12.38 7.59 -2.17
C THR A 83 -11.65 7.32 -0.86
N TYR A 84 -10.32 7.34 -0.87
CA TYR A 84 -9.48 7.15 0.31
C TYR A 84 -9.69 8.28 1.30
N PHE A 85 -9.74 9.54 0.83
CA PHE A 85 -10.03 10.69 1.68
C PHE A 85 -11.39 10.56 2.39
N PHE A 86 -12.45 10.19 1.64
CA PHE A 86 -13.75 9.91 2.24
C PHE A 86 -13.68 8.73 3.21
N GLY A 87 -13.03 7.63 2.84
CA GLY A 87 -12.86 6.47 3.73
C GLY A 87 -12.15 6.84 5.04
N SER A 88 -11.08 7.63 4.99
CA SER A 88 -10.32 8.10 6.16
C SER A 88 -11.22 8.86 7.12
N TYR A 89 -12.03 9.77 6.59
CA TYR A 89 -13.01 10.52 7.38
C TYR A 89 -14.03 9.62 8.09
N PHE A 90 -14.50 8.57 7.40
CA PHE A 90 -15.46 7.62 7.98
C PHE A 90 -14.87 6.72 9.08
N THR A 91 -13.55 6.59 9.17
CA THR A 91 -12.85 5.82 10.22
C THR A 91 -13.25 6.25 11.62
N GLN A 92 -13.57 7.54 11.82
CA GLN A 92 -13.95 8.10 13.12
C GLN A 92 -15.27 7.51 13.68
N TYR A 93 -16.10 6.91 12.82
CA TYR A 93 -17.37 6.30 13.19
C TYR A 93 -17.27 4.78 13.42
N ILE A 94 -16.09 4.18 13.18
CA ILE A 94 -15.87 2.75 13.33
C ILE A 94 -15.24 2.46 14.69
N THR A 95 -15.69 1.39 15.33
CA THR A 95 -15.14 0.94 16.62
C THR A 95 -13.72 0.37 16.46
N ASP A 96 -12.87 0.65 17.44
CA ASP A 96 -11.48 0.16 17.49
C ASP A 96 -11.36 -1.35 17.30
N THR A 97 -12.31 -2.13 17.84
CA THR A 97 -12.34 -3.60 17.69
C THR A 97 -12.47 -4.01 16.23
N THR A 98 -13.30 -3.32 15.46
CA THR A 98 -13.52 -3.62 14.05
C THR A 98 -12.26 -3.32 13.25
N ILE A 99 -11.62 -2.17 13.51
CA ILE A 99 -10.37 -1.77 12.87
C ILE A 99 -9.27 -2.80 13.15
N LYS A 100 -9.13 -3.25 14.41
CA LYS A 100 -8.16 -4.29 14.80
C LYS A 100 -8.38 -5.61 14.06
N VAL A 101 -9.63 -6.07 13.94
CA VAL A 101 -9.96 -7.30 13.20
C VAL A 101 -9.60 -7.17 11.73
N ILE A 102 -9.90 -6.03 11.10
CA ILE A 102 -9.54 -5.83 9.69
C ILE A 102 -8.02 -5.81 9.51
N TYR A 103 -7.25 -5.15 10.37
CA TYR A 103 -5.78 -5.23 10.30
C TYR A 103 -5.26 -6.66 10.44
N LEU A 104 -5.83 -7.45 11.34
CA LEU A 104 -5.42 -8.84 11.53
C LEU A 104 -5.73 -9.68 10.29
N CYS A 105 -6.93 -9.56 9.72
CA CYS A 105 -7.31 -10.25 8.48
C CYS A 105 -6.41 -9.84 7.31
N THR A 106 -6.13 -8.55 7.15
CA THR A 106 -5.28 -8.05 6.06
C THR A 106 -3.83 -8.48 6.21
N ALA A 107 -3.28 -8.52 7.43
CA ALA A 107 -1.95 -9.07 7.71
C ALA A 107 -1.85 -10.58 7.41
N VAL A 108 -2.89 -11.36 7.76
CA VAL A 108 -2.93 -12.80 7.44
C VAL A 108 -2.99 -13.00 5.92
N LEU A 109 -3.84 -12.26 5.21
CA LEU A 109 -3.90 -12.29 3.75
C LEU A 109 -2.55 -11.92 3.11
N ALA A 110 -1.79 -11.01 3.72
CA ALA A 110 -0.43 -10.68 3.30
C ALA A 110 0.54 -11.81 3.34
N ILE A 111 0.56 -12.50 4.48
CA ILE A 111 1.42 -13.66 4.66
C ILE A 111 1.01 -14.72 3.63
N VAL A 112 -0.29 -15.02 3.49
CA VAL A 112 -0.79 -16.04 2.56
C VAL A 112 -0.42 -15.72 1.10
N LEU A 113 -0.65 -14.49 0.63
CA LEU A 113 -0.32 -14.09 -0.75
C LEU A 113 1.19 -14.11 -1.02
N PHE A 114 2.01 -13.75 -0.04
CA PHE A 114 3.47 -13.84 -0.13
C PHE A 114 3.93 -15.29 -0.34
N PHE A 115 3.30 -16.27 0.31
CA PHE A 115 3.63 -17.68 0.15
C PHE A 115 3.11 -18.28 -1.17
N ILE A 116 1.94 -17.85 -1.66
CA ILE A 116 1.32 -18.41 -2.87
C ILE A 116 2.10 -18.04 -4.14
N LYS A 117 2.74 -16.85 -4.21
CA LYS A 117 3.42 -16.39 -5.43
C LYS A 117 4.95 -16.35 -5.27
N ARG A 118 5.53 -17.45 -4.78
CA ARG A 118 6.98 -17.75 -4.92
C ARG A 118 7.23 -18.64 -6.14
N ASN A 119 6.89 -18.18 -7.34
CA ASN A 119 7.43 -18.80 -8.55
C ASN A 119 7.28 -17.89 -9.78
N ASN A 120 8.39 -17.75 -10.52
CA ASN A 120 8.51 -17.21 -11.87
C ASN A 120 8.10 -15.76 -12.14
N SER A 121 9.10 -14.88 -12.32
CA SER A 121 9.31 -14.19 -13.60
C SER A 121 10.55 -13.30 -13.46
N ASP A 122 11.70 -13.93 -13.64
CA ASP A 122 12.96 -13.24 -13.94
C ASP A 122 13.02 -12.98 -15.45
N SER A 123 12.08 -12.19 -15.96
CA SER A 123 12.05 -11.75 -17.35
C SER A 123 12.25 -10.25 -17.40
N SER A 124 13.51 -9.82 -17.20
CA SER A 124 13.93 -8.41 -17.28
C SER A 124 13.49 -7.69 -18.58
N LYS A 125 13.19 -8.44 -19.64
CA LYS A 125 12.59 -7.94 -20.90
C LYS A 125 11.08 -7.72 -20.81
N GLU A 126 10.30 -8.66 -20.29
CA GLU A 126 8.85 -8.49 -20.09
C GLU A 126 8.57 -7.35 -19.11
N SER A 127 9.42 -7.19 -18.10
CA SER A 127 9.27 -6.12 -17.12
C SER A 127 9.42 -4.70 -17.71
N LYS A 128 10.17 -4.52 -18.81
CA LYS A 128 10.28 -3.22 -19.49
C LYS A 128 9.10 -2.95 -20.42
N ILE A 129 8.53 -4.00 -21.01
CA ILE A 129 7.33 -3.91 -21.86
C ILE A 129 6.14 -3.51 -20.98
N VAL A 130 5.93 -4.20 -19.87
CA VAL A 130 4.80 -3.93 -18.95
C VAL A 130 4.90 -2.56 -18.27
N ALA A 131 6.11 -2.04 -18.03
CA ALA A 131 6.30 -0.71 -17.46
C ALA A 131 5.85 0.42 -18.40
N ASN A 132 5.86 0.17 -19.71
CA ASN A 132 5.40 1.11 -20.73
C ASN A 132 4.00 0.78 -21.27
N LEU A 133 3.33 -0.25 -20.75
CA LEU A 133 1.99 -0.60 -21.18
C LEU A 133 1.03 0.56 -20.91
N VAL A 134 0.27 0.88 -21.94
CA VAL A 134 -0.83 1.82 -21.86
C VAL A 134 -2.08 1.03 -21.51
N PRO A 135 -2.86 1.44 -20.50
CA PRO A 135 -4.14 0.81 -20.26
C PRO A 135 -5.01 0.97 -21.51
N ASP A 136 -5.61 -0.11 -21.97
CA ASP A 136 -6.63 -0.09 -23.03
C ASP A 136 -7.98 0.37 -22.46
N ASN A 137 -8.94 0.80 -23.28
CA ASN A 137 -10.27 1.27 -22.87
C ASN A 137 -11.00 0.27 -21.95
N LYS A 138 -10.85 -1.05 -22.23
CA LYS A 138 -11.39 -2.11 -21.37
C LYS A 138 -10.68 -2.18 -20.01
N ALA A 139 -9.39 -1.88 -19.96
CA ALA A 139 -8.63 -1.83 -18.72
C ALA A 139 -9.04 -0.61 -17.89
N TYR A 140 -9.25 0.57 -18.50
CA TYR A 140 -9.78 1.75 -17.79
C TYR A 140 -11.11 1.46 -17.09
N LEU A 141 -12.02 0.78 -17.79
CA LEU A 141 -13.35 0.43 -17.29
C LEU A 141 -13.30 -0.55 -16.10
N LYS A 142 -12.21 -1.32 -15.98
CA LYS A 142 -11.94 -2.18 -14.81
C LYS A 142 -11.18 -1.44 -13.70
N ILE A 143 -10.18 -0.62 -14.03
CA ILE A 143 -9.29 0.03 -13.05
C ILE A 143 -10.09 0.94 -12.13
N VAL A 144 -10.89 1.84 -12.70
CA VAL A 144 -11.59 2.89 -11.95
C VAL A 144 -12.54 2.35 -10.87
N PRO A 145 -13.49 1.42 -11.14
CA PRO A 145 -14.35 0.91 -10.08
C PRO A 145 -13.56 0.15 -9.01
N ILE A 146 -12.54 -0.61 -9.42
CA ILE A 146 -11.71 -1.38 -8.50
C ILE A 146 -10.90 -0.45 -7.59
N SER A 147 -10.29 0.60 -8.14
CA SER A 147 -9.48 1.56 -7.40
C SER A 147 -10.31 2.43 -6.47
N LEU A 148 -11.55 2.76 -6.85
CA LEU A 148 -12.50 3.46 -5.97
C LEU A 148 -12.90 2.59 -4.76
N VAL A 149 -13.30 1.34 -5.00
CA VAL A 149 -13.67 0.42 -3.91
C VAL A 149 -12.47 0.14 -3.01
N ALA A 150 -11.32 -0.14 -3.61
CA ALA A 150 -10.07 -0.34 -2.88
C ALA A 150 -9.67 0.91 -2.09
N GLY A 151 -9.71 2.09 -2.71
CA GLY A 151 -9.40 3.36 -2.08
C GLY A 151 -10.29 3.64 -0.88
N PHE A 152 -11.60 3.47 -1.01
CA PHE A 152 -12.54 3.65 0.10
C PHE A 152 -12.28 2.66 1.24
N ALA A 153 -12.15 1.38 0.93
CA ALA A 153 -11.89 0.33 1.92
C ALA A 153 -10.58 0.56 2.68
N PHE A 154 -9.53 0.99 1.98
CA PHE A 154 -8.24 1.28 2.61
C PHE A 154 -8.19 2.64 3.31
N GLY A 155 -8.98 3.61 2.85
CA GLY A 155 -9.20 4.88 3.54
C GLY A 155 -9.77 4.64 4.93
N ILE A 156 -10.79 3.78 5.05
CA ILE A 156 -11.37 3.37 6.33
C ILE A 156 -10.32 2.74 7.27
N LEU A 157 -9.31 2.11 6.69
CA LEU A 157 -8.24 1.51 7.46
C LEU A 157 -7.16 2.51 7.85
N GLY A 158 -7.14 3.75 7.36
CA GLY A 158 -6.12 4.75 7.73
C GLY A 158 -4.66 4.30 7.46
N VAL A 159 -4.48 3.19 6.75
CA VAL A 159 -3.21 2.58 6.37
C VAL A 159 -3.12 2.82 4.89
N GLY A 160 -2.28 3.76 4.44
CA GLY A 160 -2.16 4.14 3.02
C GLY A 160 -2.08 2.92 2.08
N GLY A 161 -3.23 2.48 1.56
CA GLY A 161 -3.70 1.12 1.21
C GLY A 161 -2.82 0.11 0.46
N GLY A 162 -1.52 0.05 0.76
CA GLY A 162 -0.55 -0.56 -0.12
C GLY A 162 -0.58 -2.07 -0.25
N PHE A 163 -0.99 -2.75 0.81
CA PHE A 163 -0.82 -4.19 0.91
C PHE A 163 -1.53 -4.92 -0.23
N PHE A 164 -2.74 -4.49 -0.57
CA PHE A 164 -3.52 -5.13 -1.62
C PHE A 164 -3.25 -4.58 -3.00
N TYR A 165 -2.62 -3.41 -3.16
CA TYR A 165 -2.35 -2.89 -4.51
C TYR A 165 -1.40 -3.80 -5.27
N VAL A 166 -0.39 -4.39 -4.62
CA VAL A 166 0.50 -5.35 -5.26
C VAL A 166 -0.24 -6.58 -5.79
N PRO A 167 -0.97 -7.38 -4.97
CA PRO A 167 -1.68 -8.56 -5.45
C PRO A 167 -2.79 -8.20 -6.45
N LEU A 168 -3.45 -7.06 -6.28
CA LEU A 168 -4.45 -6.58 -7.22
C LEU A 168 -3.85 -6.33 -8.61
N LEU A 169 -2.70 -5.64 -8.69
CA LEU A 169 -1.96 -5.42 -9.94
C LEU A 169 -1.45 -6.73 -10.55
N VAL A 170 -1.02 -7.67 -9.73
CA VAL A 170 -0.46 -8.95 -10.18
C VAL A 170 -1.55 -9.93 -10.67
N ILE A 171 -2.72 -9.95 -10.04
CA ILE A 171 -3.78 -10.95 -10.31
C ILE A 171 -4.80 -10.43 -11.34
N LEU A 172 -5.18 -9.15 -11.28
CA LEU A 172 -6.21 -8.59 -12.17
C LEU A 172 -5.64 -7.97 -13.44
N PHE A 173 -4.39 -7.52 -13.39
CA PHE A 173 -3.72 -6.83 -14.49
C PHE A 173 -2.48 -7.55 -15.00
N ASP A 174 -2.18 -8.74 -14.46
CA ASP A 174 -1.06 -9.60 -14.86
C ASP A 174 0.31 -8.90 -14.81
N PHE A 175 0.48 -7.94 -13.90
CA PHE A 175 1.77 -7.27 -13.77
C PHE A 175 2.82 -8.22 -13.19
N PRO A 176 4.07 -8.21 -13.69
CA PRO A 176 5.16 -8.90 -13.04
C PRO A 176 5.40 -8.24 -11.68
N LEU A 177 5.74 -9.06 -10.68
CA LEU A 177 5.82 -8.64 -9.28
C LEU A 177 6.69 -7.40 -9.08
N LYS A 178 7.83 -7.33 -9.80
CA LYS A 178 8.76 -6.19 -9.77
C LYS A 178 8.08 -4.86 -10.15
N ILE A 179 7.21 -4.86 -11.16
CA ILE A 179 6.49 -3.64 -11.57
C ILE A 179 5.33 -3.34 -10.65
N ALA A 180 4.63 -4.38 -10.19
CA ALA A 180 3.52 -4.22 -9.26
C ALA A 180 3.98 -3.54 -7.97
N ILE A 181 5.13 -3.93 -7.43
CA ILE A 181 5.76 -3.29 -6.25
C ILE A 181 6.06 -1.80 -6.51
N GLY A 182 6.70 -1.47 -7.64
CA GLY A 182 7.02 -0.08 -7.97
C GLY A 182 5.77 0.77 -8.21
N THR A 183 4.79 0.23 -8.92
CA THR A 183 3.53 0.91 -9.26
C THR A 183 2.66 1.09 -8.02
N SER A 184 2.60 0.11 -7.12
CA SER A 184 1.85 0.22 -5.86
C SER A 184 2.45 1.29 -4.95
N LEU A 185 3.78 1.38 -4.83
CA LEU A 185 4.44 2.41 -4.02
C LEU A 185 4.06 3.82 -4.45
N MET A 186 3.92 4.06 -5.74
CA MET A 186 3.47 5.35 -6.24
C MET A 186 1.99 5.62 -5.90
N ILE A 187 1.12 4.63 -6.03
CA ILE A 187 -0.30 4.73 -5.63
C ILE A 187 -0.41 5.03 -4.13
N ILE A 188 0.38 4.33 -3.30
CA ILE A 188 0.43 4.51 -1.85
C ILE A 188 0.91 5.91 -1.51
N PHE A 189 1.95 6.38 -2.18
CA PHE A 189 2.48 7.73 -1.95
C PHE A 189 1.42 8.79 -2.22
N CYS A 190 0.66 8.68 -3.32
CA CYS A 190 -0.47 9.56 -3.60
C CYS A 190 -1.52 9.51 -2.48
N ASN A 191 -1.98 8.32 -2.08
CA ASN A 191 -2.99 8.19 -1.03
C ASN A 191 -2.48 8.70 0.34
N ALA A 192 -1.20 8.47 0.66
CA ALA A 192 -0.61 8.83 1.95
C ALA A 192 -0.55 10.35 2.16
N ILE A 193 -0.39 11.15 1.10
CA ILE A 193 -0.48 12.62 1.16
C ILE A 193 -1.85 13.03 1.73
N PHE A 194 -2.93 12.43 1.22
CA PHE A 194 -4.29 12.76 1.64
C PHE A 194 -4.68 12.11 2.96
N GLY A 195 -4.10 10.95 3.28
CA GLY A 195 -4.30 10.30 4.58
C GLY A 195 -3.64 10.99 5.76
N ILE A 196 -2.60 11.79 5.53
CA ILE A 196 -2.05 12.67 6.57
C ILE A 196 -2.95 13.91 6.76
N ALA A 197 -3.67 14.32 5.71
CA ALA A 197 -4.46 15.55 5.72
C ALA A 197 -5.89 15.40 6.29
N GLY A 198 -6.44 14.19 6.35
CA GLY A 198 -7.82 13.93 6.79
C GLY A 198 -7.93 12.86 7.86
#